data_AF-A0A0A1DK89-F1
#
_entry.id   AF-A0A0A1DK89-F1
#
_cell.length_a   1.000
_cell.length_b   1.000
_cell.length_c   1.000
_cell.angle_alpha   90.00
_cell.angle_beta   90.00
_cell.angle_gamma   90.00
#
_symmetry.space_group_name_H-M   'P 1'
#
loop_
_entity.id
_entity.type
_entity.pdbx_description
1 polymer ?
#
loop_
_entity_poly.entity_id
_entity_poly.type
_entity_poly.pdbx_seq_one_letter_code
_entity_poly.pdbx_strand_id
1 'polypeptide(L)'
;MTTIKIHEDERFPDYSVVSTFGVEIEATVEQIERWQRARAAYDDAQREMAELYDAVKAATREREEREEAERAAAARAEQQRAAEERRRAEQERAEQRDAMRQRIAASDGVVYDAQGNRVGTVRDTGRGMTLEP
;
A
#
# COMPACT_ATOMS: atom_id res chain seq x y z
N MET A 1 -0.32 -45.23 -4.28
CA MET A 1 -0.80 -45.93 -3.07
C MET A 1 -0.01 -47.23 -2.99
N THR A 2 0.83 -47.41 -1.97
CA THR A 2 1.75 -48.55 -1.87
C THR A 2 0.97 -49.76 -1.40
N THR A 3 1.00 -50.87 -2.14
CA THR A 3 0.29 -52.10 -1.78
C THR A 3 1.32 -53.12 -1.32
N ILE A 4 1.15 -53.65 -0.11
CA ILE A 4 2.04 -54.67 0.47
C ILE A 4 1.45 -56.03 0.10
N LYS A 5 2.24 -56.91 -0.51
CA LYS A 5 1.88 -58.31 -0.73
C LYS A 5 2.75 -59.18 0.18
N ILE A 6 2.11 -60.10 0.88
CA ILE A 6 2.77 -61.09 1.73
C ILE A 6 2.74 -62.40 0.96
N HIS A 7 3.90 -62.93 0.59
CA HIS A 7 4.00 -64.27 0.04
C HIS A 7 4.33 -65.22 1.20
N GLU A 8 3.34 -66.00 1.61
CA GLU A 8 3.53 -67.04 2.63
C GLU A 8 4.23 -68.24 1.99
N ASP A 9 5.55 -68.35 2.20
CA ASP A 9 6.29 -69.61 2.05
C ASP A 9 6.53 -70.21 3.45
N GLU A 10 6.37 -71.53 3.61
CA GLU A 10 6.23 -72.21 4.92
C GLU A 10 7.47 -72.11 5.83
N ARG A 11 8.59 -71.54 5.36
CA ARG A 11 9.86 -71.43 6.13
C ARG A 11 10.40 -70.01 6.29
N PHE A 12 10.10 -69.08 5.38
CA PHE A 12 10.54 -67.68 5.47
C PHE A 12 9.51 -66.79 4.73
N PRO A 13 8.73 -65.94 5.43
CA PRO A 13 7.83 -65.01 4.74
C PRO A 13 8.64 -63.89 4.06
N ASP A 14 8.62 -63.85 2.73
CA ASP A 14 9.17 -62.76 1.93
C ASP A 14 8.08 -61.71 1.71
N TYR A 15 8.36 -60.46 2.11
CA TYR A 15 7.44 -59.34 1.91
C TYR A 15 7.89 -58.55 0.68
N SER A 16 7.00 -58.41 -0.31
CA SER A 16 7.24 -57.58 -1.48
C SER A 16 6.41 -56.30 -1.41
N VAL A 17 7.07 -55.17 -1.65
CA VAL A 17 6.44 -53.86 -1.72
C VAL A 17 6.41 -53.43 -3.18
N VAL A 18 5.21 -53.22 -3.72
CA VAL A 18 5.06 -52.65 -5.07
C VAL A 18 5.05 -51.13 -4.93
N SER A 19 6.07 -50.48 -5.48
CA SER A 19 6.13 -49.01 -5.54
C SER A 19 5.09 -48.44 -6.52
N THR A 20 4.81 -47.14 -6.42
CA THR A 20 3.92 -46.43 -7.37
C THR A 20 4.39 -46.50 -8.82
N PHE A 21 5.64 -46.90 -9.07
CA PHE A 21 6.25 -47.05 -10.39
C PHE A 21 6.31 -48.50 -10.88
N GLY A 22 5.66 -49.44 -10.18
CA GLY A 22 5.59 -50.85 -10.56
C GLY A 22 6.86 -51.65 -10.27
N VAL A 23 7.77 -51.12 -9.45
CA VAL A 23 8.97 -51.84 -9.00
C VAL A 23 8.62 -52.64 -7.75
N GLU A 24 8.79 -53.96 -7.84
CA GLU A 24 8.74 -54.87 -6.68
C GLU A 24 10.08 -54.87 -5.97
N ILE A 25 10.04 -54.59 -4.66
CA ILE A 25 11.21 -54.60 -3.78
C ILE A 25 10.93 -55.60 -2.67
N GLU A 26 11.79 -56.59 -2.53
CA GLU A 26 11.83 -57.46 -1.35
C GLU A 26 12.33 -56.64 -0.16
N ALA A 27 11.54 -56.62 0.91
CA ALA A 27 11.87 -55.87 2.12
C ALA A 27 11.47 -56.69 3.35
N THR A 28 12.22 -56.58 4.44
CA THR A 28 11.79 -57.15 5.73
C THR A 28 10.70 -56.30 6.37
N VAL A 29 9.93 -56.87 7.30
CA VAL A 29 8.93 -56.13 8.09
C VAL A 29 9.54 -54.90 8.75
N GLU A 30 10.74 -55.03 9.31
CA GLU A 30 11.46 -53.91 9.95
C GLU A 30 11.80 -52.78 8.98
N GLN A 31 12.08 -53.10 7.71
CA GLN A 31 12.32 -52.10 6.67
C GLN A 31 11.02 -51.38 6.30
N ILE A 32 9.92 -52.11 6.16
CA ILE A 32 8.59 -51.54 5.88
C ILE A 32 8.16 -50.60 7.01
N GLU A 33 8.24 -51.02 8.26
CA GLU A 33 7.89 -50.18 9.42
C GLU A 33 8.76 -48.93 9.53
N ARG A 34 10.05 -49.03 9.19
CA ARG A 34 10.96 -47.88 9.15
C ARG A 34 10.57 -46.88 8.07
N TRP A 35 10.23 -47.35 6.87
CA TRP A 35 9.78 -46.49 5.78
C TRP A 35 8.44 -45.84 6.08
N GLN A 36 7.50 -46.56 6.69
CA GLN A 36 6.22 -46.00 7.11
C GLN A 36 6.40 -44.88 8.14
N ARG A 37 7.26 -45.09 9.15
CA ARG A 37 7.60 -44.04 10.12
C ARG A 37 8.27 -42.83 9.47
N ALA A 38 9.23 -43.05 8.57
CA ALA A 38 9.91 -41.98 7.85
C ALA A 38 8.94 -41.18 6.98
N ARG A 39 8.00 -41.86 6.32
CA ARG A 39 6.96 -41.22 5.52
C ARG A 39 6.01 -40.39 6.38
N ALA A 40 5.53 -40.94 7.50
CA ALA A 40 4.65 -40.20 8.40
C ALA A 40 5.33 -38.91 8.90
N ALA A 41 6.59 -39.00 9.33
CA ALA A 41 7.36 -37.83 9.76
C ALA A 41 7.58 -36.81 8.63
N TYR A 42 7.74 -37.27 7.38
CA TYR A 42 7.83 -36.39 6.22
C TYR A 42 6.52 -35.68 5.92
N ASP A 43 5.41 -36.42 5.93
CA ASP A 43 4.07 -35.89 5.68
C ASP A 43 3.69 -34.85 6.77
N ASP A 44 4.05 -35.13 8.03
CA ASP A 44 3.87 -34.19 9.15
C ASP A 44 4.72 -32.92 8.96
N ALA A 45 6.00 -33.05 8.61
CA ALA A 45 6.86 -31.90 8.35
C ALA A 45 6.40 -31.06 7.15
N GLN A 46 5.88 -31.69 6.09
CA GLN A 46 5.29 -30.97 4.96
C GLN A 46 4.06 -30.16 5.37
N ARG A 47 3.23 -30.73 6.26
CA ARG A 47 2.05 -30.02 6.78
C ARG A 47 2.44 -28.82 7.63
N GLU A 48 3.39 -28.97 8.55
CA GLU A 48 3.89 -27.87 9.36
C GLU A 48 4.47 -26.74 8.50
N MET A 49 5.22 -27.10 7.45
CA MET A 49 5.77 -26.12 6.51
C MET A 49 4.67 -25.36 5.76
N ALA A 50 3.61 -26.06 5.33
CA ALA A 50 2.46 -25.44 4.66
C ALA A 50 1.72 -24.46 5.58
N GLU A 51 1.48 -24.85 6.83
CA GLU A 51 0.83 -24.00 7.83
C GLU A 51 1.66 -22.75 8.14
N LEU A 52 2.99 -22.90 8.27
CA LEU A 52 3.90 -21.75 8.44
C LEU A 52 3.91 -20.83 7.21
N TYR A 53 3.92 -21.39 6.00
CA TYR A 53 3.89 -20.60 4.77
C TYR A 53 2.61 -19.76 4.68
N ASP A 54 1.45 -20.35 4.99
CA ASP A 54 0.17 -19.65 4.98
C ASP A 54 0.11 -18.56 6.06
N ALA A 55 0.66 -18.81 7.25
CA ALA A 55 0.77 -17.81 8.31
C ALA A 55 1.63 -16.61 7.89
N VAL A 56 2.80 -16.86 7.29
CA VAL A 56 3.70 -15.81 6.79
C VAL A 56 3.04 -15.01 5.67
N LYS A 57 2.33 -15.68 4.75
CA LYS A 57 1.60 -15.04 3.67
C LYS A 57 0.50 -14.12 4.20
N ALA A 58 -0.26 -14.56 5.20
CA ALA A 58 -1.29 -13.75 5.85
C ALA A 58 -0.68 -12.51 6.54
N ALA A 59 0.40 -12.70 7.30
CA ALA A 59 1.09 -11.60 7.99
C ALA A 59 1.68 -10.57 7.01
N THR A 60 2.21 -11.02 5.88
CA THR A 60 2.77 -10.14 4.84
C THR A 60 1.66 -9.31 4.20
N ARG A 61 0.52 -9.93 3.87
CA ARG A 61 -0.64 -9.24 3.34
C ARG A 61 -1.18 -8.18 4.32
N GLU A 62 -1.33 -8.53 5.59
CA GLU A 62 -1.79 -7.58 6.62
C GLU A 62 -0.84 -6.37 6.73
N ARG A 63 0.47 -6.61 6.63
CA ARG A 63 1.46 -5.55 6.64
C ARG A 63 1.34 -4.64 5.41
N GLU A 64 1.18 -5.20 4.21
CA GLU A 64 0.99 -4.44 2.98
C GLU A 64 -0.29 -3.57 3.03
N GLU A 65 -1.40 -4.14 3.53
CA GLU A 65 -2.66 -3.41 3.70
C GLU A 65 -2.51 -2.25 4.70
N ARG A 66 -1.75 -2.43 5.79
CA ARG A 66 -1.43 -1.35 6.74
C ARG A 66 -0.56 -0.26 6.11
N GLU A 67 0.52 -0.63 5.40
CA GLU A 67 1.41 0.32 4.74
C GLU A 67 0.69 1.11 3.64
N GLU A 68 -0.28 0.50 2.94
CA GLU A 68 -1.14 1.21 1.99
C GLU A 68 -2.10 2.18 2.67
N ALA A 69 -2.74 1.76 3.78
CA ALA A 69 -3.62 2.62 4.55
C ALA A 69 -2.87 3.84 5.13
N GLU A 70 -1.66 3.65 5.65
CA GLU A 70 -0.80 4.73 6.15
C GLU A 70 -0.41 5.72 5.04
N ARG A 71 -0.01 5.21 3.87
CA ARG A 71 0.28 6.06 2.70
C ARG A 71 -0.95 6.86 2.25
N ALA A 72 -2.12 6.23 2.21
CA ALA A 72 -3.36 6.91 1.87
C ALA A 72 -3.73 7.99 2.89
N ALA A 73 -3.53 7.73 4.18
CA ALA A 73 -3.77 8.71 5.23
C ALA A 73 -2.80 9.91 5.12
N ALA A 74 -1.52 9.65 4.88
CA ALA A 74 -0.51 10.69 4.67
C ALA A 74 -0.84 11.56 3.45
N ALA A 75 -1.20 10.95 2.33
CA ALA A 75 -1.58 11.68 1.11
C ALA A 75 -2.82 12.57 1.34
N ARG A 76 -3.83 12.09 2.08
CA ARG A 76 -5.01 12.89 2.45
C ARG A 76 -4.62 14.06 3.35
N ALA A 77 -3.74 13.85 4.32
CA ALA A 77 -3.28 14.92 5.21
C ALA A 77 -2.51 16.00 4.43
N GLU A 78 -1.67 15.60 3.48
CA GLU A 78 -0.95 16.53 2.59
C GLU A 78 -1.92 17.34 1.71
N GLN A 79 -2.90 16.69 1.10
CA GLN A 79 -3.93 17.36 0.31
C GLN A 79 -4.73 18.37 1.13
N GLN A 80 -5.06 18.04 2.38
CA GLN A 80 -5.76 18.95 3.29
C GLN A 80 -4.90 20.17 3.62
N ARG A 81 -3.62 19.99 3.94
CA ARG A 81 -2.69 21.12 4.18
C ARG A 81 -2.57 22.03 2.96
N ALA A 82 -2.37 21.44 1.78
CA ALA A 82 -2.29 22.20 0.53
C ALA A 82 -3.59 22.97 0.23
N ALA A 83 -4.76 22.39 0.54
CA ALA A 83 -6.04 23.06 0.37
C ALA A 83 -6.22 24.23 1.36
N GLU A 84 -5.80 24.06 2.63
CA GLU A 84 -5.84 25.12 3.63
C GLU A 84 -4.89 26.27 3.28
N GLU A 85 -3.67 25.98 2.84
CA GLU A 85 -2.72 27.00 2.39
C GLU A 85 -3.26 27.82 1.22
N ARG A 86 -3.88 27.16 0.23
CA ARG A 86 -4.52 27.86 -0.89
C ARG A 86 -5.66 28.78 -0.42
N ARG A 87 -6.49 28.33 0.51
CA ARG A 87 -7.57 29.17 1.08
C ARG A 87 -7.03 30.38 1.81
N ARG A 88 -5.98 30.22 2.62
CA ARG A 88 -5.32 31.34 3.30
C ARG A 88 -4.72 32.33 2.31
N ALA A 89 -4.00 31.85 1.30
CA ALA A 89 -3.42 32.70 0.27
C ALA A 89 -4.50 33.45 -0.55
N GLU A 90 -5.66 32.83 -0.78
CA GLU A 90 -6.79 33.48 -1.45
C GLU A 90 -7.43 34.57 -0.56
N GLN A 91 -7.60 34.31 0.73
CA GLN A 91 -8.08 35.30 1.70
C GLN A 91 -7.12 36.49 1.81
N GLU A 92 -5.81 36.24 1.96
CA GLU A 92 -4.81 37.31 2.00
C GLU A 92 -4.83 38.17 0.72
N ARG A 93 -5.00 37.54 -0.45
CA ARG A 93 -5.14 38.27 -1.72
C ARG A 93 -6.43 39.09 -1.78
N ALA A 94 -7.53 38.57 -1.25
CA ALA A 94 -8.80 39.30 -1.19
C ALA A 94 -8.66 40.51 -0.26
N GLU A 95 -8.09 40.33 0.94
CA GLU A 95 -7.84 41.41 1.90
C GLU A 95 -6.91 42.49 1.33
N GLN A 96 -5.85 42.10 0.61
CA GLN A 96 -4.96 43.05 -0.07
C GLN A 96 -5.70 43.85 -1.15
N ARG A 97 -6.59 43.21 -1.91
CA ARG A 97 -7.42 43.89 -2.92
C ARG A 97 -8.40 44.86 -2.27
N ASP A 98 -9.04 44.46 -1.18
CA ASP A 98 -9.98 45.31 -0.46
C ASP A 98 -9.29 46.51 0.19
N ALA A 99 -8.13 46.29 0.82
CA ALA A 99 -7.28 47.36 1.35
C ALA A 99 -6.83 48.34 0.25
N MET A 100 -6.45 47.82 -0.94
CA MET A 100 -6.12 48.65 -2.09
C MET A 100 -7.32 49.49 -2.56
N ARG A 101 -8.51 48.89 -2.66
CA ARG A 101 -9.75 49.60 -3.01
C ARG A 101 -10.10 50.69 -2.00
N GLN A 102 -9.96 50.41 -0.71
CA GLN A 102 -10.19 51.40 0.35
C GLN A 102 -9.21 52.58 0.25
N ARG A 103 -7.92 52.32 -0.04
CA ARG A 103 -6.94 53.39 -0.27
C ARG A 103 -7.32 54.28 -1.46
N ILE A 104 -7.74 53.68 -2.57
CA ILE A 104 -8.20 54.40 -3.76
C ILE A 104 -9.45 55.23 -3.44
N ALA A 105 -10.41 54.67 -2.70
CA ALA A 105 -11.60 55.40 -2.28
C ALA A 105 -11.27 56.57 -1.33
N ALA A 106 -10.33 56.38 -0.41
CA ALA A 106 -9.92 57.41 0.56
C ALA A 106 -9.14 58.57 -0.09
N SER A 107 -8.46 58.32 -1.22
CA SER A 107 -7.72 59.35 -1.96
C SER A 107 -8.50 59.94 -3.14
N ASP A 108 -9.81 59.69 -3.25
CA ASP A 108 -10.64 60.02 -4.43
C ASP A 108 -10.04 59.51 -5.76
N GLY A 109 -9.27 58.42 -5.68
CA GLY A 109 -8.52 57.85 -6.79
C GLY A 109 -7.24 58.59 -7.16
N VAL A 110 -6.90 59.70 -6.51
CA VAL A 110 -5.72 60.50 -6.89
C VAL A 110 -4.43 59.75 -6.56
N VAL A 111 -3.58 59.58 -7.57
CA VAL A 111 -2.26 58.94 -7.46
C VAL A 111 -1.17 59.99 -7.63
N TYR A 112 -0.15 59.90 -6.78
CA TYR A 112 1.01 60.79 -6.79
C TYR A 112 2.28 60.00 -7.14
N ASP A 113 3.24 60.65 -7.80
CA ASP A 113 4.55 60.06 -8.07
C ASP A 113 5.45 60.05 -6.81
N ALA A 114 6.65 59.50 -6.94
CA ALA A 114 7.62 59.43 -5.84
C ALA A 114 8.13 60.82 -5.37
N GLN A 115 7.85 61.89 -6.12
CA GLN A 115 8.24 63.27 -5.82
C GLN A 115 7.06 64.09 -5.24
N GLY A 116 5.87 63.48 -5.13
CA GLY A 116 4.66 64.10 -4.60
C GLY A 116 3.83 64.87 -5.64
N ASN A 117 4.13 64.77 -6.93
CA ASN A 117 3.31 65.40 -7.97
C ASN A 117 2.12 64.51 -8.32
N ARG A 118 0.96 65.12 -8.59
CA ARG A 118 -0.23 64.39 -9.02
C ARG A 118 -0.01 63.80 -10.43
N VAL A 119 -0.17 62.49 -10.54
CA VAL A 119 0.00 61.73 -11.80
C VAL A 119 -1.34 61.53 -12.51
N GLY A 120 -2.43 61.43 -11.76
CA GLY A 120 -3.76 61.20 -12.30
C GLY A 120 -4.74 60.69 -11.27
N THR A 121 -5.86 60.16 -11.74
CA THR A 121 -6.97 59.66 -10.93
C THR A 121 -7.34 58.24 -11.40
N VAL A 122 -7.24 57.26 -10.51
CA VAL A 122 -7.65 55.87 -10.76
C VAL A 122 -9.15 55.77 -10.56
N ARG A 123 -9.87 55.39 -11.61
CA ARG A 123 -11.29 55.08 -11.56
C ARG A 123 -11.53 53.60 -11.81
N ASP A 124 -12.46 53.03 -11.04
CA ASP A 124 -13.00 51.70 -11.31
C ASP A 124 -14.12 51.83 -12.36
N THR A 125 -13.92 51.24 -13.53
CA THR A 125 -14.88 51.32 -14.65
C THR A 125 -15.78 50.08 -14.76
N GLY A 126 -15.82 49.22 -13.74
CA GLY A 126 -16.60 47.97 -13.77
C GLY A 126 -16.03 46.89 -14.72
N ARG A 127 -15.15 47.28 -15.66
CA ARG A 127 -14.29 46.40 -16.45
C ARG A 127 -12.86 46.29 -15.92
N GLY A 128 -12.50 47.10 -14.92
CA GLY A 128 -11.17 47.14 -14.31
C GLY A 128 -10.81 48.54 -13.81
N MET A 129 -9.60 48.66 -13.24
CA MET A 129 -9.03 49.94 -12.81
C MET A 129 -8.33 50.62 -13.98
N THR A 130 -8.70 51.86 -14.28
CA THR A 130 -8.05 52.70 -15.32
C THR A 130 -7.51 53.98 -14.70
N LEU A 131 -6.29 54.36 -15.08
CA LEU A 131 -5.67 55.61 -14.68
C LEU A 131 -6.03 56.70 -15.70
N GLU A 132 -6.79 57.71 -15.27
CA GLU A 132 -7.08 58.91 -16.06
C GLU A 132 -6.08 60.02 -15.66
N PRO A 133 -5.47 60.75 -16.62
CA PRO A 133 -4.56 61.86 -16.32
C PRO A 133 -5.26 63.03 -15.61
#